data_AF-A0A3D4B3A9-F1
#
_entry.id   AF-A0A3D4B3A9-F1
#
_cell.length_a   1.000
_cell.length_b   1.000
_cell.length_c   1.000
_cell.angle_alpha   90.00
_cell.angle_beta   90.00
_cell.angle_gamma   90.00
#
_symmetry.space_group_name_H-M   'P 1'
#
loop_
_entity.id
_entity.type
_entity.pdbx_description
1 polymer ?
#
loop_
_entity_poly.entity_id
_entity_poly.type
_entity_poly.pdbx_seq_one_letter_code
_entity_poly.pdbx_strand_id
1 'polypeptide(L)' 'FQDLPTPAQQYVMQLEEWIGVPITWIGVGPKRDQVIQREKA' A
#
# COMPACT_ATOMS: atom_id res chain seq x y z
N PHE A 1 2.05 -4.02 -5.60
CA PHE A 1 1.31 -2.73 -5.51
C PHE A 1 0.62 -2.42 -6.82
N GLN A 2 1.31 -2.57 -7.96
CA GLN A 2 0.73 -2.36 -9.29
C GLN A 2 -0.43 -3.33 -9.61
N ASP A 3 -0.47 -4.49 -8.95
CA ASP A 3 -1.57 -5.47 -9.07
C ASP A 3 -2.84 -5.05 -8.32
N LEU A 4 -2.78 -4.00 -7.49
CA LEU A 4 -3.98 -3.46 -6.83
C LEU A 4 -4.85 -2.72 -7.86
N PRO A 5 -6.17 -2.71 -7.70
CA PRO A 5 -7.04 -1.85 -8.49
C PRO A 5 -6.60 -0.38 -8.38
N THR A 6 -6.71 0.37 -9.48
CA THR A 6 -6.32 1.80 -9.55
C THR A 6 -6.87 2.64 -8.38
N PRO A 7 -8.15 2.50 -7.96
CA PRO A 7 -8.67 3.27 -6.83
C PRO A 7 -7.94 2.99 -5.50
N ALA A 8 -7.53 1.73 -5.27
CA ALA A 8 -6.80 1.36 -4.06
C ALA A 8 -5.38 1.94 -4.08
N GLN A 9 -4.73 1.97 -5.24
CA GLN A 9 -3.43 2.63 -5.40
C GLN A 9 -3.53 4.13 -5.11
N GLN A 10 -4.54 4.80 -5.66
CA GLN A 10 -4.77 6.24 -5.44
C GLN A 10 -5.03 6.56 -3.98
N TYR A 11 -5.82 5.73 -3.30
CA TYR A 11 -6.08 5.89 -1.86
C TYR A 11 -4.79 5.82 -1.03
N VAL A 12 -3.92 4.85 -1.30
CA VAL A 12 -2.64 4.71 -0.61
C VAL A 12 -1.73 5.91 -0.89
N MET A 13 -1.67 6.41 -2.14
CA MET A 13 -0.88 7.60 -2.49
C MET A 13 -1.39 8.85 -1.76
N GLN A 14 -2.71 9.02 -1.66
CA GLN A 14 -3.30 10.15 -0.95
C GLN A 14 -3.00 10.10 0.55
N LEU A 15 -3.04 8.90 1.15
CA LEU A 15 -2.64 8.70 2.53
C LEU A 15 -1.18 9.06 2.77
N GLU A 16 -0.27 8.59 1.91
CA GLU A 16 1.17 8.93 1.99
C GLU A 16 1.40 10.44 1.97
N GLU A 17 0.66 11.17 1.13
CA GLU A 17 0.74 12.64 1.05
C GLU A 17 0.26 13.31 2.35
N TRP A 18 -0.80 12.80 2.97
CA TRP A 18 -1.34 13.38 4.21
C TRP A 18 -0.48 13.10 5.44
N ILE A 19 0.10 11.91 5.54
CA ILE A 19 0.93 11.51 6.69
C ILE A 19 2.40 11.87 6.52
N GLY A 20 2.82 12.25 5.31
CA GLY A 20 4.19 12.66 4.99
C GLY A 20 5.23 11.53 5.07
N VAL A 21 4.80 10.27 5.15
CA VAL A 21 5.68 9.09 5.23
C VAL A 21 5.20 7.99 4.28
N PRO A 22 6.12 7.18 3.71
CA PRO A 22 5.77 6.13 2.78
C PRO A 22 5.11 4.92 3.47
N ILE A 23 4.09 4.34 2.82
CA ILE A 23 3.44 3.10 3.26
C ILE A 23 4.16 1.93 2.60
N THR A 24 4.89 1.15 3.40
CA THR A 24 5.73 0.04 2.96
C THR A 24 5.05 -1.32 3.06
N TRP A 25 4.03 -1.47 3.90
CA TRP A 25 3.32 -2.73 4.12
C TRP A 25 1.80 -2.54 3.96
N ILE A 26 1.19 -3.38 3.11
CA ILE A 26 -0.25 -3.30 2.81
C ILE A 26 -0.86 -4.70 2.91
N GLY A 27 -1.72 -4.93 3.91
CA GLY A 27 -2.49 -6.17 4.03
C GLY A 27 -3.63 -6.23 3.02
N VAL A 28 -3.68 -7.29 2.21
CA VAL A 28 -4.71 -7.48 1.16
C VAL A 28 -5.66 -8.64 1.46
N GLY A 29 -5.52 -9.28 2.62
CA GLY A 29 -6.37 -10.37 3.05
C GLY A 29 -6.12 -10.79 4.50
N PRO A 30 -6.90 -11.76 5.01
CA PRO A 30 -6.86 -12.20 6.41
C PRO A 30 -5.60 -13.01 6.78
N LYS A 31 -4.92 -13.63 5.82
CA LYS A 31 -3.75 -14.47 6.11
C LYS A 31 -2.47 -13.64 6.24
N ARG A 32 -1.49 -14.16 6.99
CA ARG A 32 -0.22 -13.46 7.27
C ARG A 32 0.63 -13.20 6.02
N ASP A 33 0.56 -14.10 5.05
CA ASP A 33 1.22 -14.05 3.75
C ASP A 33 0.53 -13.11 2.75
N GLN A 34 -0.71 -12.71 3.01
CA GLN A 34 -1.47 -11.80 2.16
C GLN A 34 -1.12 -10.34 2.45
N VAL A 35 0.17 -10.03 2.28
CA VAL A 35 0.73 -8.69 2.49
C VAL A 35 1.56 -8.31 1.28
N ILE A 36 1.28 -7.13 0.73
CA ILE A 36 2.15 -6.48 -0.25
C ILE A 36 3.22 -5.72 0.51
N GLN A 37 4.47 -6.12 0.34
CA GLN A 37 5.63 -5.37 0.80
C GLN A 37 6.16 -4.49 -0.32
N ARG A 38 6.48 -3.25 0.01
CA ARG A 38 7.05 -2.23 -0.89
C ARG A 38 8.35 -1.75 -0.27
N GLU A 39 9.45 -1.96 -0.97
CA GLU A 39 10.70 -1.27 -0.65
C GLU A 39 10.65 0.11 -1.31
N LYS A 40 10.37 1.16 -0.53
CA LYS A 40 10.71 2.52 -0.92
C LYS A 40 12.07 2.82 -0.30
N ALA A 41 13.06 3.13 -1.15
CA ALA A 41 14.40 3.58 -0.78
C ALA A 41 14.36 4.93 -0.06
#